data_AF-A0A165WGE8-F1
#
_entry.id   AF-A0A165WGE8-F1
#
_cell.length_a   1.000
_cell.length_b   1.000
_cell.length_c   1.000
_cell.angle_alpha   90.00
_cell.angle_beta   90.00
_cell.angle_gamma   90.00
#
_symmetry.space_group_name_H-M   'P 1'
#
loop_
_entity.id
_entity.type
_entity.pdbx_description
1 polymer ?
#
loop_
_entity_poly.entity_id
_entity_poly.type
_entity_poly.pdbx_seq_one_letter_code
_entity_poly.pdbx_strand_id
1 'polypeptide(L)'
;FERVTITDVDGRASINDLRAAALKHMKVKGGAFIKVSKPSFARVAREIASVSLSSIERVARKFSSQQVVRCDDEEERTVLRLMRQIKLVVANVPGSSTARMTMRNETRALILTHGFPTFYVTINPADVYNPIVRMI
;
A
#
# COMPACT_ATOMS: atom_id res chain seq x y z
N PHE A 1 10.15 -15.37 10.92
CA PHE A 1 9.18 -15.01 9.86
C PHE A 1 8.74 -13.56 9.95
N GLU A 2 9.68 -12.60 9.96
CA GLU A 2 9.33 -11.19 9.93
C GLU A 2 9.68 -10.63 8.56
N ARG A 3 8.74 -10.80 7.61
CA ARG A 3 8.90 -10.21 6.28
C ARG A 3 8.51 -8.74 6.39
N VAL A 4 9.39 -7.92 6.97
CA VAL A 4 9.21 -6.46 7.07
C VAL A 4 8.98 -5.92 5.65
N THR A 5 7.73 -5.61 5.32
CA THR A 5 7.40 -4.85 4.12
C THR A 5 7.70 -3.41 4.47
N ILE A 6 8.78 -2.86 3.91
CA ILE A 6 9.09 -1.44 4.04
C ILE A 6 7.90 -0.69 3.45
N THR A 7 7.06 -0.17 4.34
CA THR A 7 5.89 0.63 3.99
C THR A 7 6.35 2.07 3.93
N ASP A 8 6.35 2.62 2.72
CA ASP A 8 6.99 3.88 2.39
C ASP A 8 8.49 3.89 2.59
N VAL A 9 9.20 4.36 1.57
CA VAL A 9 10.61 4.61 1.68
C VAL A 9 10.74 6.13 1.62
N ASP A 10 11.12 6.73 2.74
CA ASP A 10 11.34 8.18 2.82
C ASP A 10 12.45 8.59 1.84
N GLY A 11 12.40 9.82 1.33
CA GLY A 11 13.42 10.37 0.43
C GLY A 11 14.81 10.45 1.07
N ARG A 12 14.90 10.28 2.39
CA ARG A 12 16.16 10.18 3.16
C ARG A 12 16.64 8.76 3.44
N ALA A 13 15.92 7.73 2.95
CA ALA A 13 16.30 6.35 3.22
C ALA A 13 17.63 5.97 2.53
N SER A 14 18.32 4.98 3.10
CA SER A 14 19.58 4.50 2.56
C SER A 14 19.40 3.90 1.16
N ILE A 15 20.44 4.02 0.33
CA ILE A 15 20.49 3.42 -1.02
C ILE A 15 20.19 1.91 -0.96
N ASN A 16 20.63 1.23 0.10
CA ASN A 16 20.39 -0.20 0.29
C ASN A 16 18.90 -0.51 0.53
N ASP A 17 18.19 0.33 1.29
CA ASP A 17 16.77 0.15 1.57
C ASP A 17 15.93 0.42 0.31
N LEU A 18 16.31 1.42 -0.47
CA LEU A 18 15.68 1.76 -1.75
C LEU A 18 15.89 0.65 -2.80
N ARG A 19 17.10 0.09 -2.88
CA ARG A 19 17.41 -1.07 -3.73
C ARG A 19 16.64 -2.32 -3.29
N ALA A 20 16.57 -2.59 -1.98
CA ALA A 20 15.81 -3.72 -1.45
C ALA A 20 14.31 -3.58 -1.75
N ALA A 21 13.75 -2.37 -1.65
CA ALA A 21 12.37 -2.10 -2.01
C ALA A 21 12.10 -2.32 -3.51
N ALA A 22 13.02 -1.88 -4.39
CA ALA A 22 12.92 -2.08 -5.84
C ALA A 22 13.02 -3.57 -6.24
N LEU A 23 14.01 -4.30 -5.72
CA LEU A 23 14.17 -5.74 -5.99
C LEU A 23 12.99 -6.57 -5.50
N LYS A 24 12.36 -6.16 -4.38
CA LYS A 24 11.15 -6.80 -3.86
C LYS A 24 9.93 -6.57 -4.76
N HIS A 25 9.88 -5.48 -5.53
CA HIS A 25 8.82 -5.24 -6.53
C HIS A 25 8.96 -6.20 -7.73
N MET A 26 10.18 -6.42 -8.20
CA MET A 26 10.44 -7.33 -9.33
C MET A 26 10.10 -8.80 -9.01
N LYS A 27 10.12 -9.21 -7.74
CA LYS A 27 10.11 -10.63 -7.35
C LYS A 27 8.78 -11.20 -6.83
N VAL A 28 7.66 -10.47 -6.84
CA VAL A 28 6.38 -11.04 -6.33
C VAL A 28 5.25 -10.89 -7.35
N LYS A 29 5.15 -11.88 -8.25
CA LYS A 29 3.93 -12.13 -9.02
C LYS A 29 3.00 -13.01 -8.18
N GLY A 30 1.91 -12.43 -7.69
CA GLY A 30 0.82 -13.15 -7.01
C GLY A 30 0.95 -13.21 -5.48
N GLY A 31 -0.11 -12.80 -4.79
CA GLY A 31 -0.26 -12.90 -3.34
C GLY A 31 -1.15 -11.80 -2.77
N ALA A 32 -2.15 -12.14 -1.97
CA ALA A 32 -2.87 -11.17 -1.14
C ALA A 32 -2.16 -11.08 0.22
N PHE A 33 -1.91 -9.87 0.70
CA PHE A 33 -1.33 -9.66 2.03
C PHE A 33 -2.29 -8.85 2.89
N ILE A 34 -2.37 -9.21 4.15
CA ILE A 34 -3.14 -8.48 5.15
C ILE A 34 -2.23 -7.39 5.74
N LYS A 35 -2.68 -6.13 5.66
CA LYS A 35 -1.97 -4.99 6.27
C LYS A 35 -2.69 -4.55 7.54
N VAL A 36 -1.91 -4.43 8.62
CA VAL A 36 -2.36 -3.95 9.94
C VAL A 36 -1.39 -2.86 10.43
N SER A 37 -1.88 -1.93 11.25
CA SER A 37 -1.02 -0.95 11.93
C SER A 37 -0.02 -1.64 12.85
N LYS A 38 1.26 -1.20 12.83
CA LYS A 38 2.36 -1.80 13.61
C LYS A 38 2.05 -1.99 15.11
N PRO A 39 1.55 -0.98 15.87
CA PRO A 39 1.20 -1.17 17.28
C PRO A 39 0.08 -2.19 17.50
N SER A 40 -0.81 -2.36 16.51
CA SER A 40 -1.95 -3.27 16.60
C SER A 40 -1.64 -4.69 16.14
N PHE A 41 -0.45 -4.95 15.58
CA PHE A 41 -0.13 -6.22 14.94
C PHE A 41 -0.27 -7.41 15.90
N ALA A 42 0.38 -7.36 17.06
CA ALA A 42 0.36 -8.45 18.04
C ALA A 42 -1.05 -8.72 18.59
N ARG A 43 -1.87 -7.67 18.69
CA ARG A 43 -3.27 -7.80 19.11
C ARG A 43 -4.12 -8.46 18.02
N VAL A 44 -4.04 -7.94 16.80
CA VAL A 44 -4.82 -8.46 15.66
C VAL A 44 -4.43 -9.89 15.32
N ALA A 45 -3.14 -10.26 15.42
CA ALA A 45 -2.70 -11.63 15.22
C ALA A 45 -3.31 -12.61 16.23
N ARG A 46 -3.39 -12.21 17.51
CA ARG A 46 -4.07 -13.02 18.55
C ARG A 46 -5.57 -13.10 18.30
N GLU A 47 -6.21 -11.99 17.95
CA GLU A 47 -7.64 -11.96 17.65
C GLU A 47 -7.99 -12.86 16.46
N ILE A 48 -7.19 -12.85 15.38
CA ILE A 48 -7.34 -13.77 14.24
C ILE A 48 -7.21 -15.23 14.67
N ALA A 49 -6.22 -15.55 15.51
CA ALA A 49 -6.02 -16.92 15.99
C ALA A 49 -7.14 -17.42 16.92
N SER A 50 -7.83 -16.50 17.62
CA SER A 50 -8.92 -16.83 18.54
C SER A 50 -10.28 -17.00 17.87
N VAL A 51 -10.45 -16.57 16.62
CA VAL A 51 -11.74 -16.58 15.92
C VAL A 51 -11.94 -17.89 15.17
N SER A 52 -13.14 -18.46 15.31
CA SER A 52 -13.54 -19.68 14.61
C SER A 52 -13.87 -19.43 13.12
N LEU A 53 -13.59 -20.42 12.27
CA LEU A 53 -13.88 -20.34 10.83
C LEU A 53 -15.39 -20.22 10.56
N SER A 54 -16.21 -20.93 11.34
CA SER A 54 -17.67 -20.90 11.24
C SER A 54 -18.24 -19.49 11.46
N SER A 55 -17.71 -18.74 12.42
CA SER A 55 -18.11 -17.34 12.67
C SER A 55 -17.75 -16.43 11.49
N ILE A 56 -16.61 -16.65 10.83
CA ILE A 56 -16.22 -15.90 9.61
C ILE A 56 -17.18 -16.20 8.45
N GLU A 57 -17.52 -17.48 8.23
CA GLU A 57 -18.45 -17.90 7.17
C GLU A 57 -19.85 -17.32 7.36
N ARG A 58 -20.35 -17.29 8.59
CA ARG A 58 -21.64 -16.67 8.90
C ARG A 58 -21.65 -15.18 8.58
N VAL A 59 -20.60 -14.45 8.99
CA VAL A 59 -20.47 -13.02 8.68
C VAL A 59 -20.34 -12.79 7.16
N ALA A 60 -19.56 -13.62 6.46
CA ALA A 60 -19.42 -13.53 5.01
C ALA A 60 -20.75 -13.78 4.29
N ARG A 61 -21.53 -14.77 4.74
CA ARG A 61 -22.86 -15.06 4.21
C ARG A 61 -23.84 -13.91 4.45
N LYS A 62 -23.89 -13.36 5.67
CA LYS A 62 -24.68 -12.17 6.03
C LYS A 62 -24.32 -10.95 5.15
N PHE A 63 -23.03 -10.77 4.85
CA PHE A 63 -22.56 -9.68 3.99
C PHE A 63 -22.97 -9.89 2.52
N SER A 64 -22.92 -11.13 2.03
CA SER A 64 -23.33 -11.46 0.65
C SER A 64 -24.84 -11.31 0.41
N SER A 65 -25.67 -11.50 1.45
CA SER A 65 -27.12 -11.38 1.34
C SER A 65 -27.66 -9.95 1.50
N GLN A 66 -26.77 -8.93 1.60
CA GLN A 66 -27.11 -7.51 1.86
C GLN A 66 -28.02 -7.28 3.09
N GLN A 67 -28.11 -8.25 4.00
CA GLN A 67 -28.87 -8.06 5.23
C GLN A 67 -28.12 -7.15 6.19
N VAL A 68 -28.86 -6.32 6.92
CA VAL A 68 -28.32 -5.54 8.04
C VAL A 68 -27.69 -6.53 9.02
N VAL A 69 -26.36 -6.48 9.15
CA VAL A 69 -25.59 -7.42 9.99
C VAL A 69 -25.97 -7.16 11.45
N ARG A 70 -27.00 -7.87 11.94
CA ARG A 70 -27.27 -7.97 13.36
C ARG A 70 -26.18 -8.86 13.98
N CYS A 71 -25.52 -8.29 14.98
CA CYS A 71 -24.43 -8.92 15.71
C CYS A 71 -25.03 -9.72 16.86
N ASP A 72 -25.37 -10.98 16.56
CA ASP A 72 -26.02 -11.86 17.54
C ASP A 72 -24.99 -12.45 18.51
N ASP A 73 -23.75 -12.65 18.05
CA ASP A 73 -22.66 -13.28 18.81
C ASP A 73 -21.44 -12.36 19.03
N GLU A 74 -20.76 -12.52 20.16
CA GLU A 74 -19.50 -11.83 20.49
C GLU A 74 -18.36 -12.15 19.51
N GLU A 75 -18.34 -13.37 18.95
CA GLU A 75 -17.38 -13.75 17.92
C GLU A 75 -17.61 -12.97 16.61
N GLU A 76 -18.87 -12.73 16.21
CA GLU A 76 -19.16 -11.93 15.01
C GLU A 76 -18.77 -10.46 15.20
N ARG A 77 -18.97 -9.92 16.41
CA ARG A 77 -18.49 -8.56 16.75
C ARG A 77 -16.97 -8.46 16.61
N THR A 78 -16.25 -9.51 17.02
CA THR A 78 -14.80 -9.59 16.87
C THR A 78 -14.39 -9.69 15.40
N VAL A 79 -15.06 -10.52 14.59
CA VAL A 79 -14.84 -10.60 13.14
C VAL A 79 -15.08 -9.24 12.46
N LEU A 80 -16.17 -8.54 12.79
CA LEU A 80 -16.47 -7.22 12.22
C LEU A 80 -15.46 -6.14 12.65
N ARG A 81 -14.94 -6.23 13.88
CA ARG A 81 -13.84 -5.37 14.33
C ARG A 81 -12.56 -5.68 13.55
N LEU A 82 -12.24 -6.96 13.37
CA LEU A 82 -11.09 -7.40 12.58
C LEU A 82 -11.20 -6.93 11.13
N MET A 83 -12.36 -7.06 10.49
CA MET A 83 -12.59 -6.58 9.11
C MET A 83 -12.34 -5.07 8.95
N ARG A 84 -12.65 -4.25 9.97
CA ARG A 84 -12.35 -2.81 9.94
C ARG A 84 -10.87 -2.50 10.11
N GLN A 85 -10.15 -3.33 10.84
CA GLN A 85 -8.73 -3.14 11.15
C GLN A 85 -7.80 -3.75 10.10
N ILE A 86 -8.25 -4.82 9.44
CA ILE A 86 -7.55 -5.55 8.40
C ILE A 86 -7.87 -4.91 7.06
N LYS A 87 -6.89 -4.24 6.46
CA LYS A 87 -6.98 -3.87 5.05
C LYS A 87 -6.45 -5.03 4.23
N LEU A 88 -7.34 -5.69 3.48
CA LEU A 88 -6.94 -6.64 2.45
C LEU A 88 -6.24 -5.85 1.34
N VAL A 89 -4.93 -6.03 1.22
CA VAL A 89 -4.16 -5.49 0.11
C VAL A 89 -3.91 -6.64 -0.85
N VAL A 90 -4.76 -6.74 -1.88
CA VAL A 90 -4.46 -7.57 -3.04
C VAL A 90 -3.23 -6.96 -3.70
N ALA A 91 -2.12 -7.71 -3.75
CA ALA A 91 -0.95 -7.21 -4.46
C ALA A 91 -1.34 -6.99 -5.92
N ASN A 92 -0.91 -5.86 -6.46
CA ASN A 92 -1.06 -5.55 -7.88
C ASN A 92 -2.50 -5.28 -8.36
N VAL A 93 -3.35 -4.64 -7.54
CA VAL A 93 -4.55 -3.96 -8.08
C VAL A 93 -4.09 -2.69 -8.79
N PRO A 94 -4.18 -2.61 -10.14
CA PRO A 94 -3.77 -1.42 -10.87
C PRO A 94 -4.54 -0.20 -10.37
N GLY A 95 -3.87 0.94 -10.20
CA GLY A 95 -4.50 2.17 -9.70
C GLY A 95 -4.75 2.23 -8.18
N SER A 96 -4.53 1.14 -7.44
CA SER A 96 -4.63 1.18 -5.97
C SER A 96 -3.58 2.13 -5.35
N SER A 97 -3.88 2.64 -4.16
CA SER A 97 -2.96 3.52 -3.42
C SER A 97 -1.60 2.87 -3.16
N THR A 98 -1.58 1.56 -2.93
CA THR A 98 -0.35 0.79 -2.73
C THR A 98 0.42 0.63 -4.05
N ALA A 99 -0.26 0.32 -5.16
CA ALA A 99 0.39 0.24 -6.47
C ALA A 99 1.06 1.56 -6.86
N ARG A 100 0.38 2.70 -6.66
CA ARG A 100 0.94 4.03 -6.91
C ARG A 100 2.19 4.32 -6.07
N MET A 101 2.15 3.94 -4.79
CA MET A 101 3.25 4.12 -3.87
C MET A 101 4.47 3.26 -4.26
N THR A 102 4.24 2.01 -4.65
CA THR A 102 5.28 1.10 -5.14
C THR A 102 5.94 1.65 -6.40
N MET A 103 5.16 2.10 -7.40
CA MET A 103 5.71 2.71 -8.62
C MET A 103 6.58 3.93 -8.32
N ARG A 104 6.19 4.80 -7.37
CA ARG A 104 7.02 5.95 -6.97
C ARG A 104 8.36 5.51 -6.37
N ASN A 105 8.36 4.47 -5.55
CA ASN A 105 9.58 3.96 -4.94
C ASN A 105 10.51 3.35 -6.00
N GLU A 106 9.95 2.71 -7.02
CA GLU A 106 10.72 2.23 -8.17
C GLU A 106 11.33 3.39 -8.97
N THR A 107 10.56 4.43 -9.30
CA THR A 107 11.11 5.63 -9.96
C THR A 107 12.26 6.24 -9.17
N ARG A 108 12.13 6.34 -7.84
CA ARG A 108 13.21 6.85 -6.96
C ARG A 108 14.44 5.95 -7.02
N ALA A 109 14.25 4.63 -6.97
CA ALA A 109 15.35 3.67 -7.04
C ALA A 109 16.07 3.72 -8.40
N LEU A 110 15.33 3.90 -9.50
CA LEU A 110 15.90 4.10 -10.83
C LEU A 110 16.71 5.38 -10.92
N ILE A 111 16.17 6.50 -10.41
CA ILE A 111 16.89 7.78 -10.35
C ILE A 111 18.20 7.65 -9.56
N LEU A 112 18.18 6.93 -8.44
CA LEU A 112 19.38 6.74 -7.62
C LEU A 112 20.40 5.80 -8.26
N THR A 113 19.95 4.80 -9.02
CA THR A 113 20.83 3.78 -9.59
C THR A 113 21.39 4.21 -10.95
N HIS A 114 20.63 4.96 -11.74
CA HIS A 114 20.96 5.30 -13.13
C HIS A 114 21.10 6.81 -13.35
N GLY A 115 20.91 7.62 -12.30
CA GLY A 115 20.90 9.07 -12.41
C GLY A 115 19.51 9.62 -12.74
N PHE A 116 19.38 10.94 -12.64
CA PHE A 116 18.13 11.61 -12.97
C PHE A 116 17.88 11.56 -14.48
N PRO A 117 16.63 11.27 -14.93
CA PRO A 117 16.33 11.32 -16.36
C PRO A 117 16.54 12.74 -16.90
N THR A 118 17.16 12.84 -18.07
CA THR A 118 17.35 14.11 -18.76
C THR A 118 15.97 14.62 -19.24
N PHE A 119 15.51 15.74 -18.70
CA PHE A 119 14.31 16.42 -19.20
C PHE A 119 14.70 17.56 -20.14
N TYR A 120 14.14 17.54 -21.34
CA TYR A 120 14.21 18.67 -22.27
C TYR A 120 12.94 19.51 -22.09
N VAL A 121 13.09 20.74 -21.63
CA VAL A 121 11.98 21.69 -21.52
C VAL A 121 12.05 22.61 -22.73
N THR A 122 11.16 22.40 -23.69
CA THR A 122 10.98 23.36 -24.78
C THR A 122 10.09 24.48 -24.29
N ILE A 123 10.71 25.58 -23.86
CA ILE A 123 9.99 26.83 -23.62
C ILE A 123 9.75 27.44 -25.00
N ASN A 124 8.50 27.50 -25.44
CA ASN A 124 8.12 28.29 -26.61
C ASN A 124 7.64 29.66 -26.09
N PRO A 125 8.51 30.68 -26.01
CA PRO A 125 8.06 32.00 -25.62
C PRO A 125 7.21 32.55 -26.78
N ALA A 126 5.91 32.67 -26.56
CA ALA A 126 5.22 33.79 -27.20
C ALA A 126 5.86 35.05 -26.61
N ASP A 127 6.77 35.62 -27.39
CA ASP A 127 7.89 36.52 -27.05
C ASP A 127 7.51 37.90 -26.47
N VAL A 128 6.25 38.09 -26.06
CA VAL A 128 5.72 39.42 -25.74
C VAL A 128 5.42 39.60 -24.25
N TYR A 129 5.26 38.52 -23.47
CA TYR A 129 4.84 38.63 -22.06
C TYR A 129 5.49 37.64 -21.09
N ASN A 130 6.64 37.03 -21.41
CA ASN A 130 7.28 36.09 -20.49
C ASN A 130 8.24 36.80 -19.51
N PRO A 131 7.92 36.90 -18.20
CA PRO A 131 8.76 37.59 -17.21
C PRO A 131 10.11 36.89 -16.94
N ILE A 132 10.29 35.63 -17.36
CA ILE A 132 11.55 34.88 -17.15
C ILE A 132 12.66 35.38 -18.09
N VAL A 133 12.33 35.81 -19.31
CA VAL A 133 13.30 36.34 -20.29
C VAL A 133 13.83 37.71 -19.87
N ARG A 134 13.10 38.46 -19.04
CA ARG A 134 13.48 39.82 -18.63
C ARG A 134 14.44 39.86 -17.43
N MET A 135 14.72 38.72 -16.81
CA MET A 135 15.46 38.63 -15.54
C MET A 135 16.81 37.90 -15.64
N ILE A 136 17.18 37.45 -16.84
CA ILE A 136 18.54 37.04 -17.22
C ILE A 136 19.12 38.17 -18.07
#